data_AF-A0A6G1LMX9-F1
#
_entry.id   AF-A0A6G1LMX9-F1
#
_cell.length_a   1.000
_cell.length_b   1.000
_cell.length_c   1.000
_cell.angle_alpha   90.00
_cell.angle_beta   90.00
_cell.angle_gamma   90.00
#
_symmetry.space_group_name_H-M   'P 1'
#
loop_
_entity.id
_entity.type
_entity.pdbx_description
1 polymer ?
#
loop_
_entity_poly.entity_id
_entity_poly.type
_entity_poly.pdbx_seq_one_letter_code
_entity_poly.pdbx_strand_id
1 'polypeptide(L)'
;MYPRQNQPQEVNGGAYASTPVSTGGARGTGQTNGYGSFDSQAPPVSSKHEPAPDLLLQAFNQALRPYTDKVDTLEAEIQDLRAYIDQLEKQRDEVHAWIDKRGLRPDVPASIAHQMDTSAHAASPTHAAQTLNAQLDRKITIVNFDLHRLQDDLNDSLPTPSFSACMLKFLPDIARLSALPSGPRYAFDLLLKLGGNLNSHGGLENGDEEDLQERGAFYGRLDDAMVDIVQGRFREEGDGWGVQREIKRIEKTGAYLRNWGVEPYFPNTLDVMRSGGSGGGHVSDGAAASPPGYN
;
A
#
# COMPACT_ATOMS: atom_id res chain seq x y z
N MET A 1 45.86 33.21 8.06
CA MET A 1 45.86 32.26 9.20
C MET A 1 45.14 31.00 8.76
N TYR A 2 45.82 29.86 8.82
CA TYR A 2 45.37 28.50 8.46
C TYR A 2 44.49 27.88 9.58
N PRO A 3 43.85 26.69 9.44
CA PRO A 3 43.96 25.70 8.35
C PRO A 3 42.66 25.12 7.74
N ARG A 4 42.80 24.68 6.48
CA ARG A 4 42.00 23.63 5.81
C ARG A 4 42.40 22.27 6.38
N GLN A 5 41.43 21.37 6.62
CA GLN A 5 41.73 20.00 7.01
C GLN A 5 40.80 18.97 6.33
N ASN A 6 41.44 18.17 5.47
CA ASN A 6 41.26 16.75 5.16
C ASN A 6 39.98 16.23 4.46
N GLN A 7 40.17 15.84 3.19
CA GLN A 7 39.60 14.61 2.62
C GLN A 7 40.19 13.36 3.31
N PRO A 8 39.51 12.20 3.17
CA PRO A 8 40.12 11.12 2.39
C PRO A 8 39.19 10.48 1.35
N GLN A 9 39.87 9.70 0.51
CA GLN A 9 39.54 9.18 -0.81
C GLN A 9 38.89 7.78 -0.77
N GLU A 10 38.09 7.50 -1.80
CA GLU A 10 37.56 6.24 -2.37
C GLU A 10 37.69 4.90 -1.61
N VAL A 11 36.56 4.17 -1.50
CA VAL A 11 36.56 2.69 -1.54
C VAL A 11 35.42 2.17 -2.43
N ASN A 12 35.86 1.63 -3.56
CA ASN A 12 35.19 0.70 -4.46
C ASN A 12 34.92 -0.65 -3.75
N GLY A 13 33.72 -1.24 -3.89
CA GLY A 13 33.50 -2.64 -3.51
C GLY A 13 32.08 -2.99 -3.06
N GLY A 14 31.31 -3.65 -3.94
CA GLY A 14 29.99 -4.18 -3.59
C GLY A 14 29.40 -5.09 -4.67
N ALA A 15 30.24 -5.94 -5.27
CA ALA A 15 29.79 -7.05 -6.12
C ALA A 15 29.28 -8.17 -5.22
N TYR A 16 28.07 -8.66 -5.51
CA TYR A 16 27.47 -9.83 -4.89
C TYR A 16 28.33 -11.06 -5.19
N ALA A 17 29.07 -11.53 -4.19
CA ALA A 17 29.90 -12.72 -4.28
C ALA A 17 29.04 -13.97 -4.11
N SER A 18 28.85 -14.69 -5.21
CA SER A 18 28.38 -16.07 -5.25
C SER A 18 29.43 -17.00 -4.65
N THR A 19 29.03 -17.90 -3.76
CA THR A 19 29.87 -18.97 -3.22
C THR A 19 30.21 -20.02 -4.29
N PRO A 20 31.50 -20.35 -4.51
CA PRO A 20 31.91 -21.47 -5.34
C PRO A 20 32.08 -22.75 -4.49
N VAL A 21 31.48 -23.86 -4.93
CA VAL A 21 31.80 -25.20 -4.41
C VAL A 21 32.81 -25.83 -5.37
N SER A 22 34.08 -25.89 -4.94
CA SER A 22 35.17 -26.53 -5.68
C SER A 22 35.46 -27.93 -5.16
N THR A 23 35.42 -28.84 -6.12
CA THR A 23 36.06 -30.15 -6.32
C THR A 23 37.39 -30.41 -5.60
N GLY A 24 37.56 -31.68 -5.18
CA GLY A 24 38.84 -32.39 -4.95
C GLY A 24 38.91 -33.02 -3.54
N GLY A 25 39.28 -34.28 -3.31
CA GLY A 25 39.72 -35.41 -4.12
C GLY A 25 40.31 -36.49 -3.19
N ALA A 26 40.61 -37.67 -3.77
CA ALA A 26 41.58 -38.68 -3.34
C ALA A 26 41.20 -39.82 -2.35
N ARG A 27 41.22 -41.04 -2.94
CA ARG A 27 42.00 -42.25 -2.57
C ARG A 27 41.70 -42.98 -1.25
N GLY A 28 41.39 -44.27 -1.40
CA GLY A 28 41.48 -45.27 -0.33
C GLY A 28 41.23 -46.69 -0.83
N THR A 29 42.27 -47.33 -1.38
CA THR A 29 42.41 -48.77 -1.61
C THR A 29 42.40 -49.55 -0.28
N GLY A 30 41.73 -50.70 -0.24
CA GLY A 30 41.81 -51.64 0.89
C GLY A 30 41.26 -53.03 0.56
N GLN A 31 42.16 -53.93 0.15
CA GLN A 31 41.96 -55.39 0.14
C GLN A 31 41.65 -55.91 1.55
N THR A 32 40.99 -57.07 1.68
CA THR A 32 41.57 -58.27 2.33
C THR A 32 40.64 -59.49 2.24
N ASN A 33 41.27 -60.63 1.94
CA ASN A 33 40.74 -61.98 1.96
C ASN A 33 40.42 -62.44 3.39
N GLY A 34 39.36 -63.22 3.55
CA GLY A 34 39.10 -64.04 4.74
C GLY A 34 38.78 -65.48 4.33
N TYR A 35 39.76 -66.37 4.51
CA TYR A 35 39.64 -67.82 4.39
C TYR A 35 38.67 -68.40 5.43
N GLY A 36 37.91 -69.42 5.04
CA GLY A 36 37.03 -70.16 5.95
C GLY A 36 36.50 -71.44 5.32
N SER A 37 37.40 -72.40 5.08
CA SER A 37 37.09 -73.79 4.80
C SER A 37 36.55 -74.46 6.06
N PHE A 38 35.40 -75.16 5.98
CA PHE A 38 35.22 -76.46 6.61
C PHE A 38 34.11 -77.26 5.93
N ASP A 39 34.52 -78.47 5.57
CA ASP A 39 33.85 -79.63 5.03
C ASP A 39 32.72 -80.15 5.96
N SER A 40 31.63 -80.68 5.38
CA SER A 40 30.71 -81.66 5.99
C SER A 40 29.65 -82.12 4.98
N GLN A 41 29.63 -83.43 4.75
CA GLN A 41 28.94 -84.13 3.68
C GLN A 41 27.68 -84.87 4.19
N ALA A 42 26.58 -84.73 3.43
CA ALA A 42 25.38 -85.59 3.31
C ALA A 42 24.36 -85.68 4.49
N PRO A 43 23.08 -86.09 4.25
CA PRO A 43 22.41 -86.53 3.00
C PRO A 43 21.14 -85.72 2.63
N PRO A 44 20.59 -85.91 1.40
CA PRO A 44 19.52 -85.09 0.86
C PRO A 44 18.15 -85.57 1.36
N VAL A 45 17.47 -84.73 2.12
CA VAL A 45 16.07 -84.96 2.47
C VAL A 45 15.20 -84.20 1.48
N SER A 46 14.56 -84.99 0.63
CA SER A 46 13.48 -84.60 -0.26
C SER A 46 12.36 -83.93 0.52
N SER A 47 12.26 -82.61 0.42
CA SER A 47 11.01 -81.89 0.59
C SER A 47 10.80 -81.05 -0.66
N LYS A 48 10.13 -81.67 -1.64
CA LYS A 48 9.33 -80.94 -2.61
C LYS A 48 8.27 -80.16 -1.83
N HIS A 49 8.66 -79.00 -1.33
CA HIS A 49 7.75 -77.87 -1.27
C HIS A 49 8.20 -76.97 -2.41
N GLU A 50 7.61 -77.17 -3.59
CA GLU A 50 7.33 -75.98 -4.39
C GLU A 50 6.54 -75.07 -3.45
N PRO A 51 7.00 -73.84 -3.14
CA PRO A 51 6.04 -72.84 -2.71
C PRO A 51 5.08 -72.77 -3.89
N ALA A 52 3.85 -73.27 -3.70
CA ALA A 52 2.80 -73.12 -4.69
C ALA A 52 2.88 -71.68 -5.17
N PRO A 53 3.01 -71.44 -6.49
CA PRO A 53 3.30 -70.12 -7.00
C PRO A 53 2.28 -69.20 -6.38
N ASP A 54 2.77 -68.13 -5.77
CA ASP A 54 1.98 -67.21 -4.97
C ASP A 54 1.07 -66.42 -5.92
N LEU A 55 0.17 -67.13 -6.60
CA LEU A 55 -0.65 -66.71 -7.74
C LEU A 55 -1.68 -65.71 -7.25
N LEU A 56 -2.10 -65.83 -5.99
CA LEU A 56 -2.93 -64.83 -5.33
C LEU A 56 -2.15 -63.55 -5.06
N LEU A 57 -0.92 -63.64 -4.56
CA LEU A 57 -0.09 -62.45 -4.31
C LEU A 57 0.40 -61.83 -5.63
N GLN A 58 0.68 -62.65 -6.64
CA GLN A 58 1.04 -62.20 -7.98
C GLN A 58 -0.15 -61.54 -8.66
N ALA A 59 -1.34 -62.15 -8.65
CA ALA A 59 -2.57 -61.56 -9.18
C ALA A 59 -2.97 -60.29 -8.41
N PHE A 60 -2.79 -60.27 -7.08
CA PHE A 60 -3.01 -59.09 -6.25
C PHE A 60 -2.03 -57.96 -6.60
N ASN A 61 -0.74 -58.25 -6.75
CA ASN A 61 0.26 -57.28 -7.20
C ASN A 61 -0.02 -56.78 -8.63
N GLN A 62 -0.53 -57.66 -9.51
CA GLN A 62 -0.90 -57.30 -10.88
C GLN A 62 -2.18 -56.46 -10.93
N ALA A 63 -3.11 -56.68 -10.00
CA ALA A 63 -4.32 -55.88 -9.84
C ALA A 63 -4.03 -54.52 -9.17
N LEU A 64 -3.01 -54.42 -8.32
CA LEU A 64 -2.59 -53.17 -7.67
C LEU A 64 -1.83 -52.24 -8.62
N ARG A 65 -1.00 -52.77 -9.52
CA ARG A 65 -0.23 -51.97 -10.51
C ARG A 65 -0.99 -50.81 -11.14
N PRO A 66 -2.17 -51.01 -11.77
CA PRO A 66 -2.90 -49.90 -12.40
C PRO A 66 -3.38 -48.84 -11.40
N TYR A 67 -3.59 -49.19 -10.13
CA TYR A 67 -3.90 -48.21 -9.09
C TYR A 67 -2.64 -47.47 -8.64
N THR A 68 -1.51 -48.15 -8.51
CA THR A 68 -0.21 -47.53 -8.20
C THR A 68 0.19 -46.55 -9.30
N ASP A 69 0.10 -46.96 -10.57
CA ASP A 69 0.39 -46.10 -11.73
C ASP A 69 -0.53 -44.87 -11.77
N LYS A 70 -1.80 -45.04 -11.35
CA LYS A 70 -2.76 -43.94 -11.25
C LYS A 70 -2.46 -43.00 -10.10
N VAL A 71 -1.99 -43.52 -8.96
CA VAL A 71 -1.52 -42.71 -7.83
C VAL A 71 -0.31 -41.88 -8.26
N ASP A 72 0.69 -42.50 -8.90
CA ASP A 72 1.89 -41.79 -9.37
C ASP A 72 1.53 -40.69 -10.38
N THR A 73 0.57 -40.96 -11.27
CA THR A 73 0.07 -39.97 -12.24
C THR A 73 -0.63 -38.79 -11.54
N LEU A 74 -1.49 -39.07 -10.54
CA LEU A 74 -2.19 -38.03 -9.79
C LEU A 74 -1.24 -37.23 -8.89
N GLU A 75 -0.20 -37.86 -8.33
CA GLU A 75 0.82 -37.15 -7.56
C GLU A 75 1.63 -36.19 -8.43
N ALA A 76 1.97 -36.59 -9.65
CA ALA A 76 2.61 -35.72 -10.63
C ALA A 76 1.70 -34.55 -11.02
N GLU A 77 0.41 -34.81 -11.27
CA GLU A 77 -0.57 -33.76 -11.59
C GLU A 77 -0.77 -32.78 -10.42
N ILE A 78 -0.78 -33.27 -9.18
CA ILE A 78 -0.83 -32.41 -7.98
C ILE A 78 0.44 -31.56 -7.85
N GLN A 79 1.62 -32.10 -8.16
CA GLN A 79 2.85 -31.32 -8.18
C GLN A 79 2.82 -30.21 -9.22
N ASP A 80 2.36 -30.52 -10.44
CA ASP A 80 2.24 -29.53 -11.52
C ASP A 80 1.22 -28.43 -11.16
N LEU A 81 0.08 -28.80 -10.57
CA LEU A 81 -0.91 -27.83 -10.10
C LEU A 81 -0.36 -26.93 -8.98
N ARG A 82 0.42 -27.48 -8.04
CA ARG A 82 1.09 -26.68 -7.00
C ARG A 82 2.09 -25.71 -7.59
N ALA A 83 2.94 -26.17 -8.52
CA ALA A 83 3.90 -25.31 -9.20
C ALA A 83 3.21 -24.19 -10.00
N TYR A 84 2.08 -24.49 -10.63
CA TYR A 84 1.27 -23.51 -11.34
C TYR A 84 0.66 -22.47 -10.39
N ILE A 85 0.15 -22.89 -9.23
CA ILE A 85 -0.35 -21.97 -8.19
C ILE A 85 0.78 -21.05 -7.71
N ASP A 86 1.95 -21.59 -7.37
CA ASP A 86 3.11 -20.79 -6.93
C ASP A 86 3.54 -19.76 -8.01
N GLN A 87 3.45 -20.14 -9.29
CA GLN A 87 3.73 -19.23 -10.39
C GLN A 87 2.69 -18.12 -10.51
N LEU A 88 1.40 -18.43 -10.36
CA LEU A 88 0.32 -17.45 -10.37
C LEU A 88 0.43 -16.48 -9.18
N GLU A 89 0.80 -16.98 -7.99
CA GLU A 89 1.01 -16.14 -6.81
C GLU A 89 2.19 -15.17 -7.01
N LYS A 90 3.30 -15.64 -7.58
CA LYS A 90 4.42 -14.75 -7.96
C LYS A 90 4.02 -13.70 -8.97
N GLN A 91 3.29 -14.08 -10.03
CA GLN A 91 2.82 -13.12 -11.03
C GLN A 91 1.87 -12.08 -10.42
N ARG A 92 0.98 -12.51 -9.53
CA ARG A 92 0.11 -11.60 -8.76
C ARG A 92 0.94 -10.61 -7.94
N ASP A 93 1.94 -11.09 -7.21
CA ASP A 93 2.79 -10.24 -6.37
C ASP A 93 3.65 -9.28 -7.19
N GLU A 94 4.15 -9.71 -8.35
CA GLU A 94 4.86 -8.86 -9.30
C GLU A 94 3.96 -7.75 -9.87
N VAL A 95 2.71 -8.09 -10.21
CA VAL A 95 1.71 -7.11 -10.67
C VAL A 95 1.40 -6.11 -9.55
N HIS A 96 1.17 -6.57 -8.32
CA HIS A 96 0.94 -5.67 -7.17
C HIS A 96 2.15 -4.77 -6.90
N ALA A 97 3.36 -5.32 -6.86
CA ALA A 97 4.58 -4.54 -6.68
C ALA A 97 4.83 -3.55 -7.83
N TRP A 98 4.40 -3.88 -9.05
CA TRP A 98 4.49 -3.00 -10.20
C TRP A 98 3.49 -1.84 -10.13
N ILE A 99 2.24 -2.12 -9.73
CA ILE A 99 1.22 -1.09 -9.51
C ILE A 99 1.62 -0.20 -8.33
N ASP A 100 2.17 -0.75 -7.25
CA ASP A 100 2.62 0.02 -6.10
C ASP A 100 3.79 0.96 -6.44
N LYS A 101 4.75 0.49 -7.24
CA LYS A 101 5.91 1.30 -7.67
C LYS A 101 5.55 2.42 -8.63
N ARG A 102 4.56 2.22 -9.51
CA ARG A 102 4.18 3.19 -10.56
C ARG A 102 2.91 3.98 -10.24
N GLY A 103 2.24 3.61 -9.16
CA GLY A 103 0.94 4.13 -8.76
C GLY A 103 -0.20 3.55 -9.58
N LEU A 104 -1.40 3.60 -9.02
CA LEU A 104 -2.65 3.36 -9.76
C LEU A 104 -2.73 4.42 -10.87
N ARG A 105 -2.42 4.04 -12.12
CA ARG A 105 -2.64 4.93 -13.26
C ARG A 105 -4.14 5.22 -13.40
N PRO A 106 -4.52 6.39 -13.95
CA PRO A 106 -5.90 6.65 -14.37
C PRO A 106 -6.43 5.57 -15.32
N ASP A 107 -5.51 4.92 -16.04
CA ASP A 107 -5.77 3.83 -17.00
C ASP A 107 -6.07 2.48 -16.33
N VAL A 108 -5.89 2.34 -15.01
CA VAL A 108 -6.22 1.10 -14.30
C VAL A 108 -7.74 1.00 -14.19
N PRO A 109 -8.38 -0.07 -14.72
CA PRO A 109 -9.82 -0.25 -14.61
C PRO A 109 -10.28 -0.18 -13.15
N ALA A 110 -11.41 0.48 -12.92
CA ALA A 110 -11.98 0.67 -11.58
C ALA A 110 -12.17 -0.66 -10.83
N SER A 111 -12.45 -1.76 -11.54
CA SER A 111 -12.55 -3.11 -10.97
C SER A 111 -11.23 -3.63 -10.38
N ILE A 112 -10.10 -3.40 -11.06
CA ILE A 112 -8.77 -3.81 -10.57
C ILE A 112 -8.35 -2.93 -9.39
N ALA A 113 -8.58 -1.62 -9.50
CA ALA A 113 -8.35 -0.68 -8.41
C ALA A 113 -9.12 -1.09 -7.13
N HIS A 114 -10.41 -1.44 -7.27
CA HIS A 114 -11.23 -1.91 -6.16
C HIS A 114 -10.75 -3.26 -5.60
N GLN A 115 -10.35 -4.20 -6.47
CA GLN A 115 -9.79 -5.48 -6.03
C GLN A 115 -8.50 -5.29 -5.21
N MET A 116 -7.62 -4.38 -5.62
CA MET A 116 -6.40 -4.07 -4.86
C MET A 116 -6.68 -3.45 -3.50
N ASP A 117 -7.63 -2.51 -3.42
CA ASP A 117 -8.03 -1.92 -2.15
C ASP A 117 -8.59 -2.99 -1.20
N THR A 118 -9.36 -3.92 -1.74
CA THR A 118 -10.02 -5.01 -0.99
C THR A 118 -9.03 -6.10 -0.56
N SER A 119 -8.09 -6.50 -1.44
CA SER A 119 -7.11 -7.54 -1.13
C SER A 119 -6.06 -7.06 -0.14
N ALA A 120 -5.63 -5.80 -0.24
CA ALA A 120 -4.74 -5.18 0.74
C ALA A 120 -5.40 -5.07 2.13
N HIS A 121 -6.72 -4.84 2.18
CA HIS A 121 -7.47 -4.80 3.43
C HIS A 121 -7.45 -6.15 4.18
N ALA A 122 -7.43 -7.28 3.46
CA ALA A 122 -7.37 -8.62 4.07
C ALA A 122 -6.02 -8.90 4.78
N ALA A 123 -4.92 -8.32 4.29
CA ALA A 123 -3.60 -8.46 4.89
C ALA A 123 -3.32 -7.43 6.01
N SER A 124 -3.84 -6.20 5.86
CA SER A 124 -3.78 -5.18 6.90
C SER A 124 -4.83 -4.08 6.63
N PRO A 125 -5.72 -3.76 7.60
CA PRO A 125 -6.84 -2.85 7.37
C PRO A 125 -6.47 -1.46 6.86
N THR A 126 -5.27 -0.97 7.20
CA THR A 126 -4.81 0.40 6.89
C THR A 126 -3.80 0.46 5.74
N HIS A 127 -3.35 -0.69 5.22
CA HIS A 127 -2.27 -0.74 4.25
C HIS A 127 -2.67 -0.11 2.91
N ALA A 128 -3.89 -0.36 2.45
CA ALA A 128 -4.43 0.23 1.22
C ALA A 128 -4.40 1.77 1.26
N ALA A 129 -4.89 2.36 2.35
CA ALA A 129 -4.94 3.82 2.53
C ALA A 129 -3.53 4.44 2.58
N GLN A 130 -2.59 3.80 3.28
CA GLN A 130 -1.20 4.25 3.35
C GLN A 130 -0.51 4.23 1.98
N THR A 131 -0.66 3.14 1.24
CA THR A 131 -0.07 2.97 -0.09
C THR A 131 -0.66 3.97 -1.08
N LEU A 132 -1.98 4.11 -1.13
CA LEU A 132 -2.65 5.09 -2.01
C LEU A 132 -2.25 6.53 -1.63
N ASN A 133 -2.19 6.86 -0.35
CA ASN A 133 -1.72 8.16 0.12
C ASN A 133 -0.30 8.47 -0.36
N ALA A 134 0.64 7.54 -0.18
CA ALA A 134 2.03 7.72 -0.61
C ALA A 134 2.15 7.93 -2.13
N GLN A 135 1.34 7.20 -2.91
CA GLN A 135 1.29 7.37 -4.37
C GLN A 135 0.74 8.75 -4.76
N LEU A 136 -0.37 9.18 -4.15
CA LEU A 136 -0.98 10.48 -4.44
C LEU A 136 -0.08 11.64 -4.02
N ASP A 137 0.53 11.56 -2.84
CA ASP A 137 1.45 12.59 -2.36
C ASP A 137 2.64 12.78 -3.33
N ARG A 138 3.22 11.67 -3.81
CA ARG A 138 4.30 11.70 -4.80
C ARG A 138 3.83 12.30 -6.12
N LYS A 139 2.67 11.92 -6.63
CA LYS A 139 2.11 12.45 -7.88
C LYS A 139 1.82 13.94 -7.79
N ILE A 140 1.17 14.38 -6.71
CA ILE A 140 0.90 15.80 -6.45
C ILE A 140 2.20 16.60 -6.42
N THR A 141 3.23 16.06 -5.75
CA THR A 141 4.55 16.70 -5.67
C THR A 141 5.22 16.83 -7.05
N ILE A 142 5.17 15.76 -7.87
CA ILE A 142 5.73 15.77 -9.23
C ILE A 142 4.99 16.78 -10.10
N VAL A 143 3.65 16.75 -10.12
CA VAL A 143 2.85 17.69 -10.92
C VAL A 143 3.10 19.13 -10.49
N ASN A 144 3.19 19.40 -9.18
CA ASN A 144 3.51 20.75 -8.70
C ASN A 144 4.90 21.21 -9.17
N PHE A 145 5.90 20.33 -9.11
CA PHE A 145 7.24 20.62 -9.62
C PHE A 145 7.24 20.88 -11.13
N ASP A 146 6.55 20.04 -11.91
CA ASP A 146 6.47 20.17 -13.36
C ASP A 146 5.76 21.48 -13.77
N LEU A 147 4.74 21.92 -13.01
CA LEU A 147 4.06 23.20 -13.25
C LEU A 147 4.98 24.39 -12.98
N HIS A 148 5.74 24.39 -11.88
CA HIS A 148 6.72 25.44 -11.62
C HIS A 148 7.86 25.45 -12.65
N ARG A 149 8.33 24.28 -13.05
CA ARG A 149 9.31 24.17 -14.13
C ARG A 149 8.77 24.73 -15.44
N LEU A 150 7.50 24.48 -15.76
CA LEU A 150 6.87 25.05 -16.94
C LEU A 150 6.77 26.57 -16.86
N GLN A 151 6.49 27.15 -15.69
CA GLN A 151 6.56 28.60 -15.48
C GLN A 151 7.96 29.14 -15.77
N ASP A 152 8.99 28.49 -15.21
CA ASP A 152 10.40 28.88 -15.43
C ASP A 152 10.78 28.78 -16.92
N ASP A 153 10.38 27.71 -17.60
CA ASP A 153 10.65 27.48 -19.03
C ASP A 153 9.93 28.50 -19.92
N LEU A 154 8.72 28.94 -19.54
CA LEU A 154 7.97 29.99 -20.23
C LEU A 154 8.50 31.40 -19.90
N ASN A 155 9.30 31.54 -18.84
CA ASN A 155 9.67 32.82 -18.23
C ASN A 155 8.45 33.72 -17.99
N ASP A 156 7.32 33.11 -17.66
CA ASP A 156 6.02 33.75 -17.45
C ASP A 156 5.19 32.95 -16.42
N SER A 157 4.26 33.62 -15.76
CA SER A 157 3.32 32.97 -14.85
C SER A 157 2.30 32.14 -15.63
N LEU A 158 2.11 30.88 -15.23
CA LEU A 158 0.99 30.10 -15.73
C LEU A 158 -0.33 30.76 -15.30
N PRO A 159 -1.38 30.75 -16.12
CA PRO A 159 -2.69 31.21 -15.69
C PRO A 159 -3.23 30.34 -14.55
N THR A 160 -3.79 30.96 -13.51
CA THR A 160 -4.43 30.27 -12.38
C THR A 160 -5.45 29.20 -12.80
N PRO A 161 -6.30 29.40 -13.83
CA PRO A 161 -7.22 28.34 -14.30
C PRO A 161 -6.50 27.07 -14.78
N SER A 162 -5.32 27.21 -15.39
CA SER A 162 -4.53 26.07 -15.87
C SER A 162 -3.91 25.29 -14.70
N PHE A 163 -3.41 26.03 -13.70
CA PHE A 163 -2.84 25.41 -12.50
C PHE A 163 -3.92 24.75 -11.65
N SER A 164 -5.03 25.44 -11.40
CA SER A 164 -6.19 24.95 -10.64
C SER A 164 -6.73 23.66 -11.27
N ALA A 165 -6.91 23.63 -12.59
CA ALA A 165 -7.39 22.47 -13.32
C ALA A 165 -6.46 21.25 -13.18
N CYS A 166 -5.15 21.47 -13.16
CA CYS A 166 -4.18 20.38 -12.92
C CYS A 166 -4.28 19.81 -11.50
N MET A 167 -4.47 20.66 -10.49
CA MET A 167 -4.62 20.23 -9.10
C MET A 167 -5.96 19.51 -8.86
N LEU A 168 -7.05 19.99 -9.46
CA LEU A 168 -8.39 19.41 -9.28
C LEU A 168 -8.52 17.98 -9.82
N LYS A 169 -7.63 17.55 -10.73
CA LYS A 169 -7.58 16.16 -11.23
C LYS A 169 -7.35 15.12 -10.14
N PHE A 170 -6.80 15.52 -8.99
CA PHE A 170 -6.57 14.62 -7.87
C PHE A 170 -7.80 14.40 -6.98
N LEU A 171 -8.85 15.22 -7.10
CA LEU A 171 -10.02 15.11 -6.22
C LEU A 171 -10.71 13.73 -6.26
N PRO A 172 -10.94 13.09 -7.42
CA PRO A 172 -11.56 11.76 -7.44
C PRO A 172 -10.74 10.70 -6.69
N ASP A 173 -9.41 10.75 -6.83
CA ASP A 173 -8.52 9.80 -6.14
C ASP A 173 -8.42 10.09 -4.64
N ILE A 174 -8.46 11.37 -4.23
CA ILE A 174 -8.53 11.77 -2.81
C ILE A 174 -9.88 11.33 -2.20
N ALA A 175 -10.98 11.45 -2.94
CA ALA A 175 -12.29 10.96 -2.51
C ALA A 175 -12.28 9.43 -2.33
N ARG A 176 -11.67 8.70 -3.27
CA ARG A 176 -11.44 7.25 -3.12
C ARG A 176 -10.60 6.93 -1.89
N LEU A 177 -9.52 7.68 -1.65
CA LEU A 177 -8.69 7.52 -0.45
C LEU A 177 -9.52 7.72 0.82
N SER A 178 -10.37 8.75 0.87
CA SER A 178 -11.24 9.03 2.02
C SER A 178 -12.25 7.91 2.30
N ALA A 179 -12.64 7.13 1.28
CA ALA A 179 -13.55 6.00 1.44
C ALA A 179 -12.86 4.74 2.03
N LEU A 180 -11.53 4.70 2.10
CA LEU A 180 -10.79 3.61 2.70
C LEU A 180 -10.69 3.78 4.23
N PRO A 181 -10.59 2.67 5.01
CA PRO A 181 -10.36 2.74 6.45
C PRO A 181 -9.08 3.51 6.79
N SER A 182 -9.15 4.45 7.75
CA SER A 182 -8.05 5.38 8.08
C SER A 182 -7.67 6.36 6.96
N GLY A 183 -8.38 6.32 5.84
CA GLY A 183 -8.21 7.17 4.67
C GLY A 183 -8.55 8.64 4.88
N PRO A 184 -9.65 9.00 5.59
CA PRO A 184 -10.03 10.40 5.83
C PRO A 184 -8.91 11.25 6.41
N ARG A 185 -8.09 10.68 7.31
CA ARG A 185 -6.91 11.36 7.87
C ARG A 185 -5.92 11.80 6.80
N TYR A 186 -5.58 10.88 5.88
CA TYR A 186 -4.64 11.15 4.81
C TYR A 186 -5.22 12.09 3.76
N ALA A 187 -6.49 11.87 3.38
CA ALA A 187 -7.21 12.71 2.43
C ALA A 187 -7.30 14.17 2.90
N PHE A 188 -7.50 14.41 4.20
CA PHE A 188 -7.53 15.74 4.80
C PHE A 188 -6.23 16.52 4.54
N ASP A 189 -5.08 15.90 4.82
CA ASP A 189 -3.78 16.57 4.63
C ASP A 189 -3.44 16.76 3.15
N LEU A 190 -3.78 15.81 2.27
CA LEU A 190 -3.56 15.96 0.83
C LEU A 190 -4.39 17.10 0.23
N LEU A 191 -5.65 17.27 0.66
CA LEU A 191 -6.52 18.32 0.16
C LEU A 191 -6.02 19.71 0.61
N LEU A 192 -5.56 19.83 1.86
CA LEU A 192 -4.87 21.05 2.31
C LEU A 192 -3.57 21.31 1.54
N LYS A 193 -2.83 20.26 1.16
CA LYS A 193 -1.62 20.38 0.32
C LYS A 193 -1.96 20.93 -1.07
N LEU A 194 -3.05 20.50 -1.71
CA LEU A 194 -3.51 21.09 -2.98
C LEU A 194 -3.78 22.60 -2.86
N GLY A 195 -4.46 23.01 -1.78
CA GLY A 195 -4.66 24.43 -1.48
C GLY A 195 -3.35 25.19 -1.28
N GLY A 196 -2.40 24.61 -0.54
CA GLY A 196 -1.06 25.16 -0.33
C GLY A 196 -0.25 25.32 -1.63
N ASN A 197 -0.39 24.39 -2.57
CA ASN A 197 0.27 24.46 -3.87
C ASN A 197 -0.23 25.67 -4.67
N LEU A 198 -1.55 25.91 -4.72
CA LEU A 198 -2.10 27.07 -5.43
C LEU A 198 -1.69 28.40 -4.76
N ASN A 199 -1.56 28.44 -3.44
CA ASN A 199 -1.05 29.62 -2.75
C ASN A 199 0.41 29.92 -3.08
N SER A 200 1.21 28.87 -3.30
CA SER A 200 2.64 28.98 -3.65
C SER A 200 2.89 29.25 -5.13
N HIS A 201 1.87 29.11 -5.98
CA HIS A 201 1.95 29.32 -7.44
C HIS A 201 2.29 30.77 -7.84
N GLY A 202 2.13 31.73 -6.93
CA GLY A 202 2.28 33.16 -7.22
C GLY A 202 1.00 33.78 -7.78
N GLY A 203 1.04 35.05 -8.16
CA GLY A 203 -0.09 35.79 -8.74
C GLY A 203 -1.03 36.45 -7.73
N LEU A 204 -0.83 36.28 -6.42
CA LEU A 204 -1.66 36.92 -5.39
C LEU A 204 -1.53 38.46 -5.36
N GLU A 205 -0.35 38.99 -5.70
CA GLU A 205 -0.07 40.44 -5.62
C GLU A 205 -0.60 41.22 -6.84
N ASN A 206 -0.76 40.53 -7.98
CA ASN A 206 -1.14 41.13 -9.27
C ASN A 206 -2.42 40.48 -9.86
N GLY A 207 -3.14 39.69 -9.08
CA GLY A 207 -4.33 38.98 -9.54
C GLY A 207 -5.44 39.95 -9.91
N ASP A 208 -5.99 39.79 -11.10
CA ASP A 208 -7.20 40.50 -11.51
C ASP A 208 -8.46 39.83 -10.91
N GLU A 209 -9.61 40.45 -11.13
CA GLU A 209 -10.90 39.94 -10.62
C GLU A 209 -11.19 38.50 -11.09
N GLU A 210 -10.75 38.15 -12.30
CA GLU A 210 -10.92 36.81 -12.89
C GLU A 210 -10.03 35.78 -12.17
N ASP A 211 -8.76 36.13 -11.87
CA ASP A 211 -7.86 35.29 -11.06
C ASP A 211 -8.42 35.02 -9.66
N LEU A 212 -8.92 36.07 -8.99
CA LEU A 212 -9.53 35.96 -7.67
C LEU A 212 -10.79 35.09 -7.69
N GLN A 213 -11.63 35.25 -8.72
CA GLN A 213 -12.82 34.43 -8.90
C GLN A 213 -12.46 32.95 -9.10
N GLU A 214 -11.43 32.66 -9.91
CA GLU A 214 -10.98 31.28 -10.15
C GLU A 214 -10.39 30.66 -8.87
N ARG A 215 -9.62 31.42 -8.09
CA ARG A 215 -9.14 30.97 -6.77
C ARG A 215 -10.31 30.66 -5.84
N GLY A 216 -11.31 31.52 -5.79
CA GLY A 216 -12.54 31.31 -5.03
C GLY A 216 -13.26 30.03 -5.47
N ALA A 217 -13.41 29.81 -6.78
CA ALA A 217 -14.03 28.61 -7.33
C ALA A 217 -13.23 27.34 -7.00
N PHE A 218 -11.90 27.39 -7.08
CA PHE A 218 -11.03 26.31 -6.67
C PHE A 218 -11.20 25.97 -5.19
N TYR A 219 -11.16 26.96 -4.30
CA TYR A 219 -11.36 26.75 -2.88
C TYR A 219 -12.77 26.28 -2.53
N GLY A 220 -13.80 26.71 -3.26
CA GLY A 220 -15.16 26.19 -3.12
C GLY A 220 -15.22 24.68 -3.40
N ARG A 221 -14.62 24.21 -4.50
CA ARG A 221 -14.57 22.77 -4.81
C ARG A 221 -13.77 21.97 -3.79
N LEU A 222 -12.67 22.55 -3.28
CA LEU A 222 -11.90 21.93 -2.21
C LEU A 222 -12.72 21.84 -0.91
N ASP A 223 -13.47 22.89 -0.58
CA ASP A 223 -14.33 22.95 0.61
C ASP A 223 -15.44 21.90 0.55
N ASP A 224 -16.12 21.78 -0.59
CA ASP A 224 -17.15 20.76 -0.82
C ASP A 224 -16.60 19.34 -0.59
N ALA A 225 -15.43 19.03 -1.16
CA ALA A 225 -14.79 17.73 -0.98
C ALA A 225 -14.28 17.50 0.45
N MET A 226 -13.85 18.56 1.13
CA MET A 226 -13.30 18.49 2.50
C MET A 226 -14.38 18.20 3.54
N VAL A 227 -15.62 18.65 3.33
CA VAL A 227 -16.74 18.35 4.23
C VAL A 227 -16.92 16.85 4.44
N ASP A 228 -16.97 16.06 3.35
CA ASP A 228 -17.14 14.61 3.42
C ASP A 228 -15.94 13.93 4.12
N ILE A 229 -14.73 14.42 3.87
CA ILE A 229 -13.50 13.93 4.52
C ILE A 229 -13.53 14.19 6.02
N VAL A 230 -13.89 15.40 6.44
CA VAL A 230 -14.00 15.76 7.86
C VAL A 230 -15.05 14.91 8.57
N GLN A 231 -16.20 14.68 7.95
CA GLN A 231 -17.22 13.78 8.49
C GLN A 231 -16.71 12.34 8.62
N GLY A 232 -15.98 11.83 7.61
CA GLY A 232 -15.28 10.56 7.68
C GLY A 232 -14.30 10.50 8.85
N ARG A 233 -13.52 11.56 9.04
CA ARG A 233 -12.52 11.63 10.10
C ARG A 233 -13.13 11.65 11.50
N PHE A 234 -14.23 12.37 11.71
CA PHE A 234 -14.98 12.30 12.97
C PHE A 234 -15.53 10.91 13.25
N ARG A 235 -16.00 10.17 12.22
CA ARG A 235 -16.48 8.80 12.38
C ARG A 235 -15.38 7.83 12.83
N GLU A 236 -14.16 8.03 12.37
CA GLU A 236 -13.04 7.13 12.67
C GLU A 236 -12.24 7.53 13.92
N GLU A 237 -11.90 8.81 14.08
CA GLU A 237 -11.01 9.31 15.14
C GLU A 237 -11.76 9.93 16.33
N GLY A 238 -13.00 10.41 16.12
CA GLY A 238 -13.80 11.06 17.15
C GLY A 238 -13.04 12.16 17.91
N ASP A 239 -13.04 12.08 19.24
CA ASP A 239 -12.37 13.04 20.13
C ASP A 239 -10.83 12.97 20.05
N GLY A 240 -10.25 11.90 19.50
CA GLY A 240 -8.81 11.69 19.41
C GLY A 240 -8.10 12.53 18.33
N TRP A 241 -8.84 13.12 17.40
CA TRP A 241 -8.27 13.89 16.29
C TRP A 241 -7.59 15.19 16.74
N GLY A 242 -8.17 15.93 17.70
CA GLY A 242 -7.69 17.27 18.05
C GLY A 242 -8.08 18.33 17.02
N VAL A 243 -9.33 18.26 16.53
CA VAL A 243 -9.92 19.15 15.50
C VAL A 243 -9.66 20.65 15.73
N GLN A 244 -9.60 21.09 16.99
CA GLN A 244 -9.35 22.50 17.36
C GLN A 244 -8.00 23.03 16.84
N ARG A 245 -6.98 22.17 16.76
CA ARG A 245 -5.69 22.53 16.18
C ARG A 245 -5.78 22.75 14.67
N GLU A 246 -6.54 21.89 14.00
CA GLU A 246 -6.72 21.97 12.54
C GLU A 246 -7.63 23.13 12.13
N ILE A 247 -8.67 23.46 12.93
CA ILE A 247 -9.46 24.70 12.76
C ILE A 247 -8.53 25.92 12.76
N LYS A 248 -7.68 26.05 13.79
CA LYS A 248 -6.72 27.16 13.89
C LYS A 248 -5.74 27.21 12.72
N ARG A 249 -5.32 26.04 12.22
CA ARG A 249 -4.45 25.94 11.03
C ARG A 249 -5.13 26.49 9.79
N ILE A 250 -6.39 26.10 9.53
CA ILE A 250 -7.17 26.57 8.39
C ILE A 250 -7.46 28.06 8.51
N GLU A 251 -7.92 28.54 9.67
CA GLU A 251 -8.22 29.95 9.91
C GLU A 251 -6.99 30.85 9.77
N LYS A 252 -5.80 30.38 10.22
CA LYS A 252 -4.54 31.13 10.03
C LYS A 252 -4.22 31.33 8.55
N THR A 253 -4.40 30.29 7.73
CA THR A 253 -4.20 30.40 6.28
C THR A 253 -5.28 31.30 5.65
N GLY A 254 -6.54 31.15 6.03
CA GLY A 254 -7.63 32.00 5.55
C GLY A 254 -7.40 33.48 5.88
N ALA A 255 -6.90 33.80 7.07
CA ALA A 255 -6.56 35.16 7.46
C ALA A 255 -5.41 35.75 6.62
N TYR A 256 -4.42 34.93 6.24
CA TYR A 256 -3.37 35.35 5.32
C TYR A 256 -3.95 35.65 3.92
N LEU A 257 -4.80 34.76 3.39
CA LEU A 257 -5.40 34.89 2.07
C LEU A 257 -6.42 36.02 1.95
N ARG A 258 -7.11 36.35 3.04
CA ARG A 258 -8.01 37.51 3.11
C ARG A 258 -7.29 38.82 2.78
N ASN A 259 -6.02 38.98 3.20
CA ASN A 259 -5.24 40.17 2.88
C ASN A 259 -5.01 40.34 1.36
N TRP A 260 -5.22 39.27 0.59
CA TRP A 260 -5.07 39.21 -0.86
C TRP A 260 -6.43 39.09 -1.59
N GLY A 261 -7.55 39.34 -0.91
CA GLY A 261 -8.89 39.29 -1.51
C GLY A 261 -9.46 37.89 -1.76
N VAL A 262 -8.76 36.83 -1.34
CA VAL A 262 -9.21 35.44 -1.50
C VAL A 262 -10.03 35.03 -0.27
N GLU A 263 -11.34 35.23 -0.33
CA GLU A 263 -12.29 34.90 0.75
C GLU A 263 -13.64 34.42 0.15
N PRO A 264 -14.34 33.42 0.73
CA PRO A 264 -14.01 32.65 1.94
C PRO A 264 -13.12 31.41 1.72
N TYR A 265 -12.28 31.09 2.71
CA TYR A 265 -11.39 29.92 2.71
C TYR A 265 -11.96 28.81 3.61
N PHE A 266 -12.49 27.75 2.99
CA PHE A 266 -13.09 26.57 3.66
C PHE A 266 -14.25 26.88 4.65
N PRO A 267 -15.24 27.73 4.30
CA PRO A 267 -16.32 28.08 5.22
C PRO A 267 -17.14 26.88 5.68
N ASN A 268 -17.58 26.00 4.77
CA ASN A 268 -18.46 24.87 5.11
C ASN A 268 -17.72 23.83 5.95
N THR A 269 -16.46 23.56 5.59
CA THR A 269 -15.58 22.67 6.36
C THR A 269 -15.42 23.16 7.79
N LEU A 270 -15.15 24.46 7.99
CA LEU A 270 -14.98 25.03 9.33
C LEU A 270 -16.25 24.88 10.18
N ASP A 271 -17.43 25.06 9.57
CA ASP A 271 -18.71 24.88 10.27
C ASP A 271 -18.94 23.42 10.67
N VAL A 272 -18.61 22.46 9.81
CA VAL A 272 -18.66 21.03 10.13
C VAL A 272 -17.66 20.66 11.23
N MET A 273 -16.43 21.21 11.18
CA MET A 273 -15.41 20.97 12.21
C MET A 273 -15.83 21.50 13.58
N ARG A 274 -16.47 22.68 13.63
CA ARG A 274 -16.96 23.29 14.88
C ARG A 274 -18.15 22.54 15.47
N SER A 275 -19.10 22.13 14.62
CA SER A 275 -20.28 21.37 15.04
C SER A 275 -19.92 19.96 15.49
N GLY A 276 -19.08 19.24 14.75
CA GLY A 276 -18.61 17.89 15.11
C GLY A 276 -17.76 17.88 16.38
N GLY A 277 -16.94 18.91 16.61
CA GLY A 277 -16.13 19.04 17.83
C GLY A 277 -16.92 19.36 19.11
N SER A 278 -18.22 19.68 19.00
CA SER A 278 -19.08 20.02 20.14
C SER A 278 -19.95 18.85 20.63
N GLY A 279 -19.89 17.68 19.97
CA GLY A 279 -20.76 16.53 20.22
C GLY A 279 -20.29 15.48 21.24
N GLY A 280 -19.07 15.58 21.79
CA GLY A 280 -18.52 14.64 22.78
C GLY A 280 -18.69 15.07 24.25
N GLY A 281 -19.27 16.25 24.50
CA GLY A 281 -19.52 16.77 25.83
C GLY A 281 -20.88 16.33 26.36
N HIS A 282 -20.86 15.40 27.31
CA HIS A 282 -21.99 15.04 28.17
C HIS A 282 -22.78 16.28 28.65
N VAL A 283 -23.99 16.48 28.11
CA VAL A 283 -25.03 17.31 28.75
C VAL A 283 -26.22 16.39 29.01
N SER A 284 -26.03 15.45 29.93
CA SER A 284 -27.11 15.06 30.82
C SER A 284 -27.05 15.99 32.02
N ASP A 285 -27.82 17.06 32.02
CA ASP A 285 -28.66 17.43 33.17
C ASP A 285 -29.42 18.73 32.88
N GLY A 286 -30.64 18.83 33.42
CA GLY A 286 -31.37 20.09 33.40
C GLY A 286 -32.88 19.98 33.26
N ALA A 287 -33.49 18.92 33.80
CA ALA A 287 -34.90 18.98 34.15
C ALA A 287 -35.10 20.15 35.13
N ALA A 288 -35.98 21.08 34.77
CA ALA A 288 -36.32 22.25 35.57
C ALA A 288 -36.97 21.82 36.91
N ALA A 289 -36.17 21.78 37.97
CA ALA A 289 -36.65 21.65 39.34
C ALA A 289 -37.18 23.01 39.82
N SER A 290 -38.45 23.02 40.25
CA SER A 290 -39.13 24.18 40.83
C SER A 290 -38.49 24.59 42.18
N PRO A 291 -38.57 25.88 42.58
CA PRO A 291 -37.95 26.35 43.81
C PRO A 291 -38.79 25.98 45.05
N PRO A 292 -38.16 25.73 46.22
CA PRO A 292 -38.90 25.46 47.45
C PRO A 292 -39.37 26.76 48.11
N GLY A 293 -40.66 26.81 48.46
CA GLY A 293 -41.25 27.84 49.30
C GLY A 293 -40.91 27.60 50.78
N TYR A 294 -40.57 28.68 51.47
CA TYR A 294 -40.33 28.67 52.91
C TYR A 294 -41.66 28.87 53.67
N ASN A 295 -41.93 27.99 54.64
CA ASN A 295 -42.77 28.24 55.81
C ASN A 295 -41.86 28.35 57.03
#